data_AF-A0A955PWD1-F1
#
_entry.id   AF-A0A955PWD1-F1
#
_cell.length_a   1.000
_cell.length_b   1.000
_cell.length_c   1.000
_cell.angle_alpha   90.00
_cell.angle_beta   90.00
_cell.angle_gamma   90.00
#
_symmetry.space_group_name_H-M   'P 1'
#
loop_
_entity.id
_entity.type
_entity.pdbx_description
1 polymer ?
#
loop_
_entity_poly.entity_id
_entity_poly.type
_entity_poly.pdbx_seq_one_letter_code
_entity_poly.pdbx_strand_id
1 'polypeptide(L)'
;MRNSPQQAYSSTSRKGSWYSILIEERRALTKSLSSYLFPIGLPRQKLSRIPPLLPCLIVLWIMFVSLGPPSALAQGIPLLQEEPQEKFDDEMVLPPILVPTAPVILDGETLFQVRGVSALPAEERARRIIERIDEFGSDLSLSPQSLRLVEEKGVTMIFAGDHPLAGVTDADGRLEGGVERGVLARIYLKRIEEAVVAHRETRKP
;
A
#
# COMPACT_ATOMS: atom_id res chain seq x y z
N MET A 1 -60.18 -7.58 -25.21
CA MET A 1 -60.35 -7.60 -23.74
C MET A 1 -59.51 -8.71 -23.13
N ARG A 2 -58.33 -8.38 -22.58
CA ARG A 2 -57.68 -9.08 -21.47
C ARG A 2 -56.47 -8.27 -20.99
N ASN A 3 -56.31 -8.26 -19.68
CA ASN A 3 -55.73 -7.17 -18.88
C ASN A 3 -54.20 -7.20 -18.80
N SER A 4 -53.61 -6.00 -18.86
CA SER A 4 -52.26 -5.69 -18.38
C SER A 4 -52.23 -5.68 -16.85
N PRO A 5 -51.16 -6.18 -16.21
CA PRO A 5 -50.81 -5.76 -14.86
C PRO A 5 -49.67 -4.74 -14.94
N GLN A 6 -50.03 -3.47 -14.75
CA GLN A 6 -49.14 -2.51 -14.11
C GLN A 6 -48.97 -2.96 -12.65
N GLN A 7 -47.73 -3.20 -12.22
CA GLN A 7 -47.38 -3.08 -10.81
C GLN A 7 -46.25 -2.07 -10.67
N ALA A 8 -46.65 -0.94 -10.11
CA ALA A 8 -45.79 0.15 -9.67
C ALA A 8 -44.88 -0.33 -8.55
N TYR A 9 -43.57 -0.10 -8.70
CA TYR A 9 -42.62 -0.21 -7.61
C TYR A 9 -42.38 1.19 -7.05
N SER A 10 -43.21 1.60 -6.10
CA SER A 10 -42.97 2.75 -5.24
C SER A 10 -42.49 2.24 -3.87
N SER A 11 -41.21 2.47 -3.55
CA SER A 11 -40.76 2.45 -2.16
C SER A 11 -39.58 3.41 -1.94
N THR A 12 -39.96 4.63 -1.57
CA THR A 12 -39.38 5.40 -0.47
C THR A 12 -37.86 5.36 -0.29
N SER A 13 -37.23 6.39 -0.84
CA SER A 13 -35.97 7.00 -0.39
C SER A 13 -35.96 7.18 1.14
N ARG A 14 -35.26 6.30 1.85
CA ARG A 14 -34.86 6.49 3.24
C ARG A 14 -33.38 6.85 3.23
N LYS A 15 -33.10 8.15 3.11
CA LYS A 15 -31.76 8.74 3.24
C LYS A 15 -31.22 8.44 4.64
N GLY A 16 -30.56 7.31 4.81
CA GLY A 16 -29.71 6.99 5.95
C GLY A 16 -28.40 7.74 5.80
N SER A 17 -28.38 8.96 6.34
CA SER A 17 -27.22 9.84 6.36
C SER A 17 -26.13 9.26 7.27
N TRP A 18 -25.15 8.59 6.66
CA TRP A 18 -23.90 8.15 7.29
C TRP A 18 -23.11 9.32 7.93
N TYR A 19 -23.49 10.56 7.65
CA TYR A 19 -22.91 11.78 8.22
C TYR A 19 -23.22 12.03 9.71
N SER A 20 -24.25 11.40 10.27
CA SER A 20 -24.70 11.71 11.64
C SER A 20 -23.94 10.97 12.75
N ILE A 21 -23.26 9.86 12.45
CA ILE A 21 -22.58 9.04 13.47
C ILE A 21 -21.13 9.48 13.72
N LEU A 22 -20.51 10.27 12.83
CA LEU A 22 -19.10 10.66 12.95
C LEU A 22 -18.86 12.09 13.50
N ILE A 23 -19.92 12.88 13.72
CA ILE A 23 -19.78 14.27 14.21
C ILE A 23 -19.94 14.37 15.74
N GLU A 24 -20.61 13.43 16.39
CA GLU A 24 -20.84 13.45 17.84
C GLU A 24 -19.57 13.09 18.66
N GLU A 25 -18.60 12.37 18.07
CA GLU A 25 -17.42 11.86 18.79
C GLU A 25 -16.30 12.92 18.97
N ARG A 26 -16.38 14.06 18.27
CA ARG A 26 -15.32 15.08 18.24
C ARG A 26 -15.35 16.14 19.34
N ARG A 27 -16.29 16.10 20.29
CA ARG A 27 -16.37 17.11 21.38
C ARG A 27 -15.75 16.67 22.71
N ALA A 28 -15.21 15.45 22.82
CA ALA A 28 -14.74 14.90 24.11
C ALA A 28 -13.21 14.88 24.34
N LEU A 29 -12.36 15.19 23.34
CA LEU A 29 -10.91 14.92 23.44
C LEU A 29 -9.99 16.16 23.31
N THR A 30 -10.48 17.38 23.56
CA THR A 30 -9.67 18.62 23.50
C THR A 30 -9.39 19.29 24.85
N LYS A 31 -9.42 18.53 25.96
CA LYS A 31 -9.00 19.03 27.28
C LYS A 31 -8.23 17.98 28.08
N SER A 32 -7.01 17.67 27.68
CA SER A 32 -5.93 17.21 28.56
C SER A 32 -4.68 16.94 27.70
N LEU A 33 -3.49 17.07 28.29
CA LEU A 33 -2.16 16.76 27.72
C LEU A 33 -1.38 17.95 27.12
N SER A 34 -1.29 19.03 27.89
CA SER A 34 -0.26 20.08 27.74
C SER A 34 0.69 20.13 28.96
N SER A 35 1.14 18.96 29.46
CA SER A 35 1.91 18.93 30.73
C SER A 35 2.92 17.78 30.88
N TYR A 36 3.52 17.28 29.79
CA TYR A 36 4.69 16.38 29.91
C TYR A 36 5.81 16.77 28.95
N LEU A 37 6.41 17.93 29.23
CA LEU A 37 7.73 18.32 28.73
C LEU A 37 8.70 18.19 29.92
N PHE A 38 9.52 17.14 29.96
CA PHE A 38 10.63 17.01 30.91
C PHE A 38 11.92 16.70 30.14
N PRO A 39 13.01 17.48 30.33
CA PRO A 39 14.28 17.26 29.65
C PRO A 39 15.15 16.27 30.42
N ILE A 40 15.69 15.25 29.74
CA ILE A 40 16.68 14.32 30.30
C ILE A 40 18.08 14.91 30.04
N GLY A 41 18.72 15.40 31.11
CA GLY A 41 20.13 15.77 31.11
C GLY A 41 21.01 14.54 31.35
N LEU A 42 21.84 14.18 30.37
CA LEU A 42 22.88 13.15 30.52
C LEU A 42 24.19 13.76 31.05
N PRO A 43 24.78 13.22 32.14
CA PRO A 43 26.05 13.72 32.66
C PRO A 43 27.25 13.22 31.83
N ARG A 44 28.23 14.11 31.63
CA ARG A 44 29.54 13.84 31.00
C ARG A 44 30.34 12.81 31.82
N GLN A 45 30.50 11.60 31.29
CA GLN A 45 31.42 10.61 31.80
C GLN A 45 32.87 10.98 31.42
N LYS A 46 33.73 11.06 32.45
CA LYS A 46 35.18 11.28 32.37
C LYS A 46 35.84 10.11 31.62
N LEU A 47 36.45 10.40 30.48
CA LEU A 47 37.38 9.50 29.80
C LEU A 47 38.71 9.51 30.58
N SER A 48 38.95 8.52 31.43
CA SER A 48 40.22 8.36 32.14
C SER A 48 41.00 7.14 31.65
N ARG A 49 42.12 7.44 30.97
CA ARG A 49 43.43 6.76 31.01
C ARG A 49 43.46 5.24 30.77
N ILE A 50 43.84 4.87 29.54
CA ILE A 50 44.31 3.52 29.18
C ILE A 50 45.84 3.46 29.43
N PRO A 51 46.38 2.52 30.23
CA PRO A 51 47.83 2.34 30.38
C PRO A 51 48.43 1.51 29.21
N PRO A 52 49.66 1.81 28.76
CA PRO A 52 50.28 1.16 27.60
C PRO A 52 51.13 -0.04 28.04
N LEU A 53 50.51 -1.20 28.28
CA LEU A 53 51.25 -2.46 28.54
C LEU A 53 50.58 -3.65 27.84
N LEU A 54 50.31 -3.50 26.55
CA LEU A 54 49.76 -4.56 25.71
C LEU A 54 50.49 -4.79 24.36
N PRO A 55 51.83 -4.65 24.23
CA PRO A 55 52.54 -5.15 23.04
C PRO A 55 53.25 -6.50 23.27
N CYS A 56 53.08 -7.17 24.41
CA CYS A 56 53.88 -8.37 24.75
C CYS A 56 53.15 -9.71 24.53
N LEU A 57 51.81 -9.74 24.46
CA LEU A 57 51.04 -10.99 24.31
C LEU A 57 50.78 -11.42 22.85
N ILE A 58 51.08 -10.58 21.87
CA ILE A 58 50.85 -10.89 20.44
C ILE A 58 52.01 -11.70 19.84
N VAL A 59 53.23 -11.53 20.35
CA VAL A 59 54.43 -12.23 19.83
C VAL A 59 54.51 -13.69 20.31
N LEU A 60 53.95 -14.00 21.50
CA LEU A 60 53.99 -15.35 22.05
C LEU A 60 52.96 -16.31 21.40
N TRP A 61 51.94 -15.79 20.73
CA TRP A 61 50.87 -16.59 20.11
C TRP A 61 51.23 -17.11 18.71
N ILE A 62 52.22 -16.49 18.04
CA ILE A 62 52.68 -16.88 16.70
C ILE A 62 53.66 -18.08 16.74
N MET A 63 54.34 -18.32 17.87
CA MET A 63 55.31 -19.42 18.01
C MET A 63 54.70 -20.77 18.42
N PHE A 64 53.40 -20.84 18.72
CA PHE A 64 52.74 -22.10 19.13
C PHE A 64 52.03 -22.83 17.96
N VAL A 65 52.04 -22.28 16.75
CA VAL A 65 51.31 -22.81 15.57
C VAL A 65 52.21 -23.67 14.65
N SER A 66 53.32 -24.24 15.14
CA SER A 66 54.24 -25.05 14.28
C SER A 66 54.69 -26.39 14.84
N LEU A 67 53.96 -26.97 15.79
CA LEU A 67 54.19 -28.35 16.21
C LEU A 67 52.88 -29.15 16.19
N GLY A 68 52.46 -29.57 15.00
CA GLY A 68 51.35 -30.51 14.82
C GLY A 68 51.74 -31.90 15.32
N PRO A 69 50.87 -32.64 16.04
CA PRO A 69 51.19 -33.98 16.51
C PRO A 69 51.28 -34.99 15.34
N PRO A 70 52.19 -35.97 15.46
CA PRO A 70 52.44 -36.96 14.42
C PRO A 70 51.23 -37.90 14.24
N SER A 71 50.92 -38.16 12.98
CA SER A 71 49.95 -39.16 12.53
C SER A 71 50.35 -40.55 13.01
N ALA A 72 49.67 -41.05 14.04
CA ALA A 72 49.68 -42.46 14.39
C ALA A 72 48.39 -42.81 15.13
N LEU A 73 47.43 -43.34 14.37
CA LEU A 73 46.86 -44.67 14.56
C LEU A 73 45.61 -44.75 13.68
N ALA A 74 45.81 -45.42 12.55
CA ALA A 74 44.76 -45.98 11.73
C ALA A 74 43.98 -47.03 12.55
N GLN A 75 42.98 -46.56 13.29
CA GLN A 75 41.81 -47.35 13.63
C GLN A 75 40.63 -46.54 13.13
N GLY A 76 39.94 -47.10 12.12
CA GLY A 76 38.79 -46.48 11.51
C GLY A 76 37.74 -46.19 12.58
N ILE A 77 37.66 -44.93 12.97
CA ILE A 77 36.40 -44.35 13.42
C ILE A 77 35.48 -44.58 12.22
N PRO A 78 34.38 -45.36 12.34
CA PRO A 78 33.36 -45.27 11.31
C PRO A 78 32.94 -43.81 11.32
N LEU A 79 33.34 -43.09 10.27
CA LEU A 79 32.74 -41.81 9.96
C LEU A 79 31.25 -42.08 10.08
N LEU A 80 30.60 -41.30 10.93
CA LEU A 80 29.17 -41.14 10.95
C LEU A 80 28.84 -41.03 9.48
N GLN A 81 28.23 -42.06 8.90
CA GLN A 81 27.74 -41.91 7.54
C GLN A 81 26.86 -40.68 7.67
N GLU A 82 27.22 -39.62 6.95
CA GLU A 82 26.27 -38.54 6.73
C GLU A 82 25.09 -39.26 6.09
N GLU A 83 24.11 -39.64 6.93
CA GLU A 83 22.74 -39.97 6.54
C GLU A 83 22.47 -39.04 5.38
N PRO A 84 22.24 -39.55 4.15
CA PRO A 84 22.16 -38.72 2.96
C PRO A 84 21.31 -37.52 3.34
N GLN A 85 21.97 -36.37 3.52
CA GLN A 85 21.25 -35.16 3.86
C GLN A 85 20.47 -34.93 2.60
N GLU A 86 19.19 -35.29 2.66
CA GLU A 86 18.22 -35.01 1.63
C GLU A 86 18.32 -33.50 1.47
N LYS A 87 19.06 -33.12 0.44
CA LYS A 87 19.38 -31.75 0.14
C LYS A 87 18.04 -31.17 -0.22
N PHE A 88 17.41 -30.53 0.75
CA PHE A 88 16.32 -29.63 0.48
C PHE A 88 16.97 -28.45 -0.26
N ASP A 89 17.16 -28.59 -1.57
CA ASP A 89 17.19 -27.48 -2.50
C ASP A 89 15.79 -26.83 -2.56
N ASP A 90 15.26 -26.48 -1.38
CA ASP A 90 14.12 -25.60 -1.21
C ASP A 90 14.68 -24.18 -1.16
N GLU A 91 15.16 -23.70 -2.31
CA GLU A 91 14.85 -22.33 -2.65
C GLU A 91 13.34 -22.31 -2.90
N MET A 92 12.56 -22.30 -1.81
CA MET A 92 11.11 -22.12 -1.83
C MET A 92 10.86 -20.69 -2.29
N VAL A 93 11.04 -20.45 -3.59
CA VAL A 93 10.54 -19.28 -4.28
C VAL A 93 9.04 -19.42 -4.23
N LEU A 94 8.41 -18.84 -3.21
CA LEU A 94 6.97 -18.67 -3.20
C LEU A 94 6.59 -18.06 -4.56
N PRO A 95 5.66 -18.67 -5.32
CA PRO A 95 5.23 -18.07 -6.57
C PRO A 95 4.85 -16.62 -6.28
N PRO A 96 5.19 -15.67 -7.17
CA PRO A 96 4.86 -14.28 -6.95
C PRO A 96 3.37 -14.21 -6.62
N ILE A 97 3.04 -13.63 -5.46
CA ILE A 97 1.66 -13.43 -5.05
C ILE A 97 1.03 -12.52 -6.11
N LEU A 98 0.27 -13.11 -7.03
CA LEU A 98 -0.50 -12.39 -8.04
C LEU A 98 -1.60 -11.63 -7.32
N VAL A 99 -1.39 -10.31 -7.16
CA VAL A 99 -2.44 -9.41 -6.69
C VAL A 99 -3.41 -9.21 -7.86
N PRO A 100 -4.70 -9.58 -7.73
CA PRO A 100 -5.66 -9.34 -8.81
C PRO A 100 -5.76 -7.84 -9.11
N THR A 101 -5.57 -7.49 -10.38
CA THR A 101 -5.71 -6.12 -10.89
C THR A 101 -6.70 -6.10 -12.05
N ALA A 102 -7.31 -4.93 -12.26
CA ALA A 102 -8.18 -4.68 -13.40
C ALA A 102 -7.92 -3.28 -13.95
N PRO A 103 -7.98 -3.10 -15.28
CA PRO A 103 -7.86 -1.78 -15.91
C PRO A 103 -9.18 -1.00 -15.78
N VAL A 104 -9.06 0.31 -15.55
CA VAL A 104 -10.15 1.27 -15.73
C VAL A 104 -10.06 1.81 -17.16
N ILE A 105 -11.10 1.60 -17.96
CA ILE A 105 -11.10 1.88 -19.40
C ILE A 105 -12.28 2.77 -19.77
N LEU A 106 -12.03 3.95 -20.35
CA LEU A 106 -13.05 4.85 -20.89
C LEU A 106 -12.88 4.97 -22.40
N ASP A 107 -13.96 4.77 -23.18
CA ASP A 107 -13.93 4.82 -24.65
C ASP A 107 -12.79 4.00 -25.31
N GLY A 108 -12.44 2.85 -24.70
CA GLY A 108 -11.34 1.98 -25.16
C GLY A 108 -9.94 2.40 -24.72
N GLU A 109 -9.79 3.54 -24.05
CA GLU A 109 -8.53 4.03 -23.49
C GLU A 109 -8.37 3.58 -22.03
N THR A 110 -7.26 2.89 -21.74
CA THR A 110 -6.92 2.57 -20.34
C THR A 110 -6.43 3.83 -19.63
N LEU A 111 -7.11 4.17 -18.54
CA LEU A 111 -6.74 5.30 -17.68
C LEU A 111 -5.65 4.88 -16.70
N PHE A 112 -5.88 3.80 -15.95
CA PHE A 112 -4.97 3.25 -14.95
C PHE A 112 -5.43 1.84 -14.52
N GLN A 113 -4.59 1.14 -13.76
CA GLN A 113 -4.94 -0.13 -13.14
C GLN A 113 -5.30 0.04 -11.66
N VAL A 114 -6.21 -0.82 -11.18
CA VAL A 114 -6.60 -0.87 -9.78
C VAL A 114 -6.46 -2.29 -9.25
N ARG A 115 -5.97 -2.44 -8.01
CA ARG A 115 -6.05 -3.74 -7.33
C ARG A 115 -7.39 -3.95 -6.65
N GLY A 116 -7.75 -5.22 -6.51
CA GLY A 116 -8.85 -5.69 -5.68
C GLY A 116 -8.43 -6.05 -4.26
N VAL A 117 -9.44 -6.22 -3.41
CA VAL A 117 -9.36 -6.95 -2.14
C VAL A 117 -10.49 -7.98 -2.11
N SER A 118 -10.46 -8.94 -1.19
CA SER A 118 -11.50 -9.99 -1.13
C SER A 118 -12.92 -9.43 -1.02
N ALA A 119 -13.11 -8.31 -0.31
CA ALA A 119 -14.41 -7.65 -0.15
C ALA A 119 -14.82 -6.75 -1.33
N LEU A 120 -13.87 -6.37 -2.20
CA LEU A 120 -14.10 -5.55 -3.38
C LEU A 120 -13.10 -5.98 -4.46
N PRO A 121 -13.45 -7.00 -5.28
CA PRO A 121 -12.59 -7.51 -6.34
C PRO A 121 -12.15 -6.42 -7.33
N ALA A 122 -11.05 -6.65 -8.04
CA ALA A 122 -10.41 -5.63 -8.87
C ALA A 122 -11.33 -5.17 -10.00
N GLU A 123 -11.98 -6.13 -10.66
CA GLU A 123 -12.91 -5.91 -11.77
C GLU A 123 -14.13 -5.12 -11.31
N GLU A 124 -14.70 -5.48 -10.15
CA GLU A 124 -15.82 -4.75 -9.57
C GLU A 124 -15.44 -3.33 -9.14
N ARG A 125 -14.23 -3.14 -8.61
CA ARG A 125 -13.70 -1.80 -8.31
C ARG A 125 -13.54 -0.98 -9.58
N ALA A 126 -12.93 -1.54 -10.62
CA ALA A 126 -12.72 -0.87 -11.90
C ALA A 126 -14.05 -0.48 -12.53
N ARG A 127 -15.02 -1.39 -12.55
CA ARG A 127 -16.39 -1.16 -13.04
C ARG A 127 -17.06 0.04 -12.35
N ARG A 128 -17.03 0.08 -11.02
CA ARG A 128 -17.63 1.21 -10.26
C ARG A 128 -16.94 2.55 -10.53
N ILE A 129 -15.62 2.53 -10.72
CA ILE A 129 -14.86 3.73 -11.03
C ILE A 129 -15.24 4.23 -12.42
N ILE A 130 -15.26 3.36 -13.42
CA ILE A 130 -15.58 3.77 -14.79
C ILE A 130 -17.02 4.26 -14.92
N GLU A 131 -18.00 3.62 -14.27
CA GLU A 131 -19.40 4.07 -14.28
C GLU A 131 -19.52 5.53 -13.81
N ARG A 132 -18.83 5.90 -12.73
CA ARG A 132 -18.84 7.27 -12.21
C ARG A 132 -18.11 8.26 -13.12
N ILE A 133 -17.02 7.84 -13.75
CA ILE A 133 -16.28 8.68 -14.69
C ILE A 133 -17.11 8.92 -15.95
N ASP A 134 -17.79 7.89 -16.47
CA ASP A 134 -18.67 7.97 -17.64
C ASP A 134 -19.90 8.85 -17.35
N GLU A 135 -20.54 8.69 -16.19
CA GLU A 135 -21.61 9.56 -15.71
C GLU A 135 -21.17 11.02 -15.65
N PHE A 136 -20.00 11.30 -15.05
CA PHE A 136 -19.43 12.65 -14.99
C PHE A 136 -19.02 13.18 -16.38
N GLY A 137 -18.48 12.31 -17.23
CA GLY A 137 -18.06 12.63 -18.59
C GLY A 137 -19.23 13.05 -19.46
N SER A 138 -20.36 12.38 -19.29
CA SER A 138 -21.61 12.62 -20.02
C SER A 138 -22.37 13.87 -19.57
N ASP A 139 -22.16 14.33 -18.34
CA ASP A 139 -22.82 15.54 -17.82
C ASP A 139 -22.06 16.83 -18.18
N LEU A 140 -22.46 17.46 -19.28
CA LEU A 140 -21.88 18.72 -19.77
C LEU A 140 -22.12 19.92 -18.84
N SER A 141 -23.03 19.84 -17.87
CA SER A 141 -23.26 20.92 -16.90
C SER A 141 -22.15 21.02 -15.85
N LEU A 142 -21.41 19.92 -15.65
CA LEU A 142 -20.29 19.86 -14.72
C LEU A 142 -18.98 20.21 -15.42
N SER A 143 -18.21 21.11 -14.83
CA SER A 143 -16.89 21.50 -15.33
C SER A 143 -15.86 20.38 -15.03
N PRO A 144 -14.98 20.00 -15.99
CA PRO A 144 -13.86 19.09 -15.74
C PRO A 144 -12.91 19.61 -14.65
N GLN A 145 -12.79 20.94 -14.54
CA GLN A 145 -12.00 21.61 -13.50
C GLN A 145 -12.60 21.49 -12.08
N SER A 146 -13.80 20.90 -11.94
CA SER A 146 -14.38 20.54 -10.64
C SER A 146 -13.73 19.30 -10.00
N LEU A 147 -12.86 18.61 -10.75
CA LEU A 147 -12.08 17.49 -10.24
C LEU A 147 -11.12 17.96 -9.15
N ARG A 148 -11.14 17.29 -7.99
CA ARG A 148 -10.24 17.61 -6.88
C ARG A 148 -9.80 16.37 -6.10
N LEU A 149 -8.69 16.52 -5.38
CA LEU A 149 -8.22 15.55 -4.41
C LEU A 149 -8.62 15.94 -2.99
N VAL A 150 -9.00 14.94 -2.21
CA VAL A 150 -9.20 15.06 -0.76
C VAL A 150 -8.38 13.98 -0.09
N GLU A 151 -7.42 14.38 0.74
CA GLU A 151 -6.59 13.44 1.50
C GLU A 151 -7.30 13.03 2.80
N GLU A 152 -7.38 11.73 3.01
CA GLU A 152 -7.90 11.12 4.23
C GLU A 152 -6.91 10.08 4.76
N LYS A 153 -7.19 9.55 5.95
CA LYS A 153 -6.32 8.55 6.57
C LYS A 153 -6.35 7.24 5.76
N GLY A 154 -5.28 6.98 5.02
CA GLY A 154 -5.09 5.73 4.27
C GLY A 154 -5.66 5.74 2.84
N VAL A 155 -6.28 6.85 2.42
CA VAL A 155 -6.85 6.99 1.08
C VAL A 155 -6.75 8.44 0.61
N THR A 156 -6.49 8.65 -0.67
CA THR A 156 -6.66 9.95 -1.33
C THR A 156 -7.82 9.81 -2.31
N MET A 157 -8.89 10.56 -2.04
CA MET A 157 -10.12 10.50 -2.82
C MET A 157 -10.10 11.52 -3.96
N ILE A 158 -10.56 11.08 -5.14
CA ILE A 158 -10.81 11.92 -6.32
C ILE A 158 -12.30 12.20 -6.39
N PHE A 159 -12.68 13.48 -6.41
CA PHE A 159 -14.05 13.94 -6.46
C PHE A 159 -14.32 14.75 -7.73
N ALA A 160 -15.54 14.64 -8.26
CA ALA A 160 -16.14 15.58 -9.20
C ALA A 160 -17.27 16.34 -8.49
N GLY A 161 -17.04 17.58 -8.08
CA GLY A 161 -17.98 18.26 -7.17
C GLY A 161 -18.17 17.44 -5.89
N ASP A 162 -19.40 17.12 -5.49
CA ASP A 162 -19.64 16.33 -4.28
C ASP A 162 -19.68 14.81 -4.52
N HIS A 163 -19.38 14.36 -5.75
CA HIS A 163 -19.45 12.97 -6.16
C HIS A 163 -18.06 12.31 -6.10
N PRO A 164 -17.85 11.29 -5.27
CA PRO A 164 -16.58 10.56 -5.25
C PRO A 164 -16.46 9.69 -6.49
N LEU A 165 -15.39 9.86 -7.27
CA LEU A 165 -15.10 9.04 -8.45
C LEU A 165 -14.28 7.81 -8.08
N ALA A 166 -13.11 8.04 -7.47
CA ALA A 166 -12.15 6.99 -7.13
C ALA A 166 -11.44 7.28 -5.81
N GLY A 167 -11.01 6.22 -5.12
CA GLY A 167 -10.11 6.32 -3.97
C GLY A 167 -8.80 5.62 -4.28
N VAL A 168 -7.68 6.30 -4.05
CA VAL A 168 -6.32 5.78 -4.25
C VAL A 168 -5.74 5.41 -2.89
N THR A 169 -5.24 4.19 -2.74
CA THR A 169 -4.67 3.67 -1.50
C THR A 169 -3.15 3.48 -1.61
N ASP A 170 -2.45 3.35 -0.50
CA ASP A 170 -0.99 3.07 -0.50
C ASP A 170 -0.65 1.79 -1.26
N ALA A 171 -1.61 0.87 -1.31
CA ALA A 171 -1.44 -0.40 -1.96
C ALA A 171 -1.62 -0.32 -3.47
N ASP A 172 -2.32 0.69 -4.00
CA ASP A 172 -2.27 1.03 -5.41
C ASP A 172 -0.89 1.62 -5.76
N GLY A 173 -0.34 2.47 -4.89
CA GLY A 173 1.03 2.98 -5.00
C GLY A 173 2.08 1.88 -5.10
N ARG A 174 1.93 0.80 -4.34
CA ARG A 174 2.80 -0.37 -4.40
C ARG A 174 2.73 -1.14 -5.72
N LEU A 175 1.59 -1.17 -6.41
CA LEU A 175 1.50 -1.80 -7.73
C LEU A 175 2.33 -1.03 -8.77
N GLU A 176 2.40 0.29 -8.63
CA GLU A 176 3.10 1.20 -9.55
C GLU A 176 4.58 1.35 -9.18
N GLY A 177 5.19 0.37 -8.51
CA GLY A 177 6.60 0.40 -8.11
C GLY A 177 6.88 1.20 -6.84
N GLY A 178 5.86 1.44 -5.99
CA GLY A 178 6.02 2.14 -4.71
C GLY A 178 5.84 3.66 -4.81
N VAL A 179 5.08 4.14 -5.79
CA VAL A 179 4.72 5.55 -5.92
C VAL A 179 3.92 6.00 -4.70
N GLU A 180 4.24 7.19 -4.19
CA GLU A 180 3.52 7.80 -3.07
C GLU A 180 2.04 8.01 -3.43
N ARG A 181 1.12 7.72 -2.49
CA ARG A 181 -0.33 7.71 -2.73
C ARG A 181 -0.85 9.04 -3.27
N GLY A 182 -0.45 10.16 -2.71
CA GLY A 182 -0.82 11.50 -3.17
C GLY A 182 -0.28 11.83 -4.55
N VAL A 183 0.95 11.43 -4.86
CA VAL A 183 1.53 11.53 -6.21
C VAL A 183 0.70 10.71 -7.21
N LEU A 184 0.41 9.44 -6.89
CA LEU A 184 -0.38 8.57 -7.75
C LEU A 184 -1.79 9.13 -7.98
N ALA A 185 -2.43 9.65 -6.94
CA ALA A 185 -3.75 10.27 -7.04
C ALA A 185 -3.74 11.51 -7.96
N ARG A 186 -2.68 12.33 -7.93
CA ARG A 186 -2.54 13.46 -8.87
C ARG A 186 -2.40 12.99 -10.32
N ILE A 187 -1.66 11.91 -10.55
CA ILE A 187 -1.52 11.31 -11.88
C ILE A 187 -2.88 10.81 -12.37
N TYR A 188 -3.61 10.06 -11.53
CA TYR A 188 -4.94 9.56 -11.88
C TYR A 188 -5.93 10.69 -12.13
N LEU A 189 -5.95 11.75 -11.31
CA LEU A 189 -6.82 12.90 -11.53
C LEU A 189 -6.58 13.55 -12.89
N LYS A 190 -5.30 13.82 -13.23
CA LYS A 190 -4.95 14.41 -14.52
C LYS A 190 -5.39 13.52 -15.69
N ARG A 191 -5.19 12.21 -15.55
CA ARG A 191 -5.59 11.24 -16.57
C ARG A 191 -7.11 11.17 -16.78
N ILE A 192 -7.87 11.26 -15.68
CA ILE A 192 -9.34 11.34 -15.73
C ILE A 192 -9.77 12.65 -16.39
N GLU A 193 -9.17 13.78 -16.04
CA GLU A 193 -9.48 15.08 -16.64
C GLU A 193 -9.30 15.06 -18.16
N GLU A 194 -8.14 14.58 -18.64
CA GLU A 194 -7.84 14.45 -20.07
C GLU A 194 -8.85 13.53 -20.79
N ALA A 195 -9.15 12.37 -20.20
CA ALA A 195 -10.09 11.42 -20.77
C ALA A 195 -11.52 11.94 -20.82
N VAL A 196 -11.96 12.67 -19.79
CA VAL A 196 -13.30 13.30 -19.76
C VAL A 196 -13.40 14.40 -20.82
N VAL A 197 -12.36 15.21 -21.00
CA VAL A 197 -12.32 16.21 -22.07
C VAL A 197 -12.45 15.53 -23.43
N ALA A 198 -11.64 14.50 -23.71
CA ALA A 198 -11.70 13.74 -24.95
C ALA A 198 -13.08 13.08 -25.18
N HIS A 199 -13.64 12.46 -24.13
CA HIS A 199 -14.97 11.83 -24.13
C HIS A 199 -16.09 12.79 -24.51
N ARG A 200 -15.97 14.07 -24.12
CA ARG A 200 -16.93 15.12 -24.47
C ARG A 200 -16.75 15.62 -25.90
N GLU A 201 -15.52 15.79 -26.38
CA GLU A 201 -15.26 16.24 -27.75
C GLU A 201 -15.83 15.28 -28.80
N THR A 202 -15.75 13.97 -28.57
CA THR A 202 -16.28 12.94 -29.51
C THR A 202 -17.80 12.95 -29.63
N ARG A 203 -18.50 13.59 -28.68
CA ARG A 203 -19.97 13.64 -28.59
C ARG A 203 -20.53 15.05 -28.82
N LYS A 204 -19.69 16.06 -29.11
CA LYS A 204 -20.17 17.37 -29.58
C LYS A 204 -20.71 17.21 -31.02
N PRO A 205 -21.91 17.76 -31.31
CA PRO A 205 -22.50 17.70 -32.65
C PRO A 205 -21.76 18.56 -33.67
#